data_AF-A0A7W3R906-F1
#
_entry.id   AF-A0A7W3R906-F1
#
_cell.length_a   1.000
_cell.length_b   1.000
_cell.length_c   1.000
_cell.angle_alpha   90.00
_cell.angle_beta   90.00
_cell.angle_gamma   90.00
#
_symmetry.space_group_name_H-M   'P 1'
#
loop_
_entity.id
_entity.type
_entity.pdbx_description
1 polymer ?
#
loop_
_entity_poly.entity_id
_entity_poly.type
_entity_poly.pdbx_seq_one_letter_code
_entity_poly.pdbx_strand_id
1 'polypeptide(L)'
;MSDVRWMSAAEFDTELQMLAEPLRERVRELRPYVQGRRFDAGVTGTLRDAFYAAYAGDEAAAAAEVGRAEARVAELVVVAAPGDARPSSVKARTVLRRGLRGRVAGGDGSGRLVAATDAAAKRRRSRRKGDVVGWGYITGRGDWGCGGTIFDGVLNPHRTGLGSLSGELRAVHMLLVDLSAAGPMTVLVDSTGALGYLRRWQAGETGVMPEGYSTRRRTGSGSTKRKPTLVRLAEMVAASPHLRFVHVAGHSGHPLNEAADSLASFARKCLAGERRGGPAAWEEHASDLADAFLRSWREQGGPIPEPNGHRSPSR
;
A
#
# COMPACT_ATOMS: atom_id res chain seq x y z
N MET A 1 -0.35 -5.98 -26.63
CA MET A 1 -0.83 -7.25 -26.08
C MET A 1 -1.77 -6.90 -24.94
N SER A 2 -2.89 -6.28 -25.30
CA SER A 2 -4.20 -6.95 -25.51
C SER A 2 -4.79 -7.27 -24.14
N ASP A 3 -5.80 -6.48 -23.76
CA ASP A 3 -6.92 -7.03 -23.00
C ASP A 3 -7.36 -8.24 -23.83
N VAL A 4 -6.87 -9.42 -23.48
CA VAL A 4 -7.47 -10.63 -24.03
C VAL A 4 -8.74 -10.80 -23.22
N ARG A 5 -9.75 -10.02 -23.61
CA ARG A 5 -11.14 -10.44 -23.49
C ARG A 5 -11.14 -11.84 -24.10
N TRP A 6 -11.32 -12.86 -23.26
CA TRP A 6 -11.26 -14.26 -23.69
C TRP A 6 -12.17 -14.51 -24.89
N MET A 7 -13.32 -13.80 -24.93
CA MET A 7 -14.23 -13.70 -26.06
C MET A 7 -15.12 -12.46 -25.92
N SER A 8 -15.61 -11.93 -27.04
CA SER A 8 -16.65 -10.90 -27.14
C SER A 8 -18.01 -11.43 -26.71
N ALA A 9 -18.99 -10.53 -26.49
CA ALA A 9 -20.35 -10.91 -26.12
C ALA A 9 -20.98 -11.85 -27.17
N ALA A 10 -20.76 -11.55 -28.46
CA ALA A 10 -21.26 -12.34 -29.57
C ALA A 10 -20.59 -13.72 -29.67
N GLU A 11 -19.28 -13.80 -29.44
CA GLU A 11 -18.57 -15.08 -29.40
C GLU A 11 -19.08 -15.94 -28.23
N PHE A 12 -19.31 -15.37 -27.05
CA PHE A 12 -19.91 -16.10 -25.93
C PHE A 12 -21.33 -16.59 -26.20
N ASP A 13 -22.16 -15.78 -26.89
CA ASP A 13 -23.49 -16.22 -27.32
C ASP A 13 -23.42 -17.35 -28.35
N THR A 14 -22.40 -17.35 -29.20
CA THR A 14 -22.16 -18.41 -30.18
C THR A 14 -21.76 -19.71 -29.46
N GLU A 15 -20.83 -19.62 -28.51
CA GLU A 15 -20.32 -20.76 -27.76
C GLU A 15 -21.41 -21.38 -26.85
N LEU A 16 -22.31 -20.56 -26.31
CA LEU A 16 -23.49 -21.00 -25.57
C LEU A 16 -24.41 -21.94 -26.38
N GLN A 17 -24.45 -21.80 -27.71
CA GLN A 17 -25.27 -22.67 -28.56
C GLN A 17 -24.74 -24.11 -28.63
N MET A 18 -23.46 -24.33 -28.30
CA MET A 18 -22.85 -25.67 -28.27
C MET A 18 -23.24 -26.47 -27.03
N LEU A 19 -23.78 -25.82 -25.99
CA LEU A 19 -24.23 -26.48 -24.78
C LEU A 19 -25.69 -26.95 -24.90
N ALA A 20 -25.99 -28.09 -24.27
CA ALA A 20 -27.34 -28.56 -24.04
C ALA A 20 -28.16 -27.56 -23.22
N GLU A 21 -29.48 -27.51 -23.42
CA GLU A 21 -30.39 -26.51 -22.84
C GLU A 21 -30.20 -26.29 -21.33
N PRO A 22 -30.07 -27.34 -20.48
CA PRO A 22 -29.90 -27.16 -19.04
C PRO A 22 -28.58 -26.51 -18.65
N LEU A 23 -27.51 -26.73 -19.43
CA LEU A 23 -26.20 -26.12 -19.19
C LEU A 23 -26.15 -24.69 -19.72
N ARG A 24 -26.88 -24.41 -20.81
CA ARG A 24 -26.93 -23.08 -21.42
C ARG A 24 -27.47 -22.02 -20.46
N GLU A 25 -28.56 -22.30 -19.77
CA GLU A 25 -29.14 -21.37 -18.79
C GLU A 25 -28.16 -21.10 -17.63
N ARG A 26 -27.55 -22.15 -17.10
CA ARG A 26 -26.54 -22.08 -16.03
C ARG A 26 -25.34 -21.23 -16.43
N VAL A 27 -24.80 -21.44 -17.64
CA VAL A 27 -23.67 -20.64 -18.14
C VAL A 27 -24.06 -19.20 -18.45
N ARG A 28 -25.31 -18.94 -18.84
CA ARG A 28 -25.82 -17.57 -19.05
C ARG A 28 -25.77 -16.74 -17.76
N GLU A 29 -26.07 -17.34 -16.60
CA GLU A 29 -25.97 -16.69 -15.29
C GLU A 29 -24.54 -16.32 -14.90
N LEU A 30 -23.54 -17.04 -15.44
CA LEU A 30 -22.12 -16.82 -15.18
C LEU A 30 -21.49 -15.70 -16.03
N ARG A 31 -22.21 -15.19 -17.04
CA ARG A 31 -21.76 -14.11 -17.94
C ARG A 31 -21.12 -12.89 -17.22
N PRO A 32 -21.62 -12.38 -16.09
CA PRO A 32 -21.01 -11.25 -15.38
C PRO A 32 -19.57 -11.51 -14.90
N TYR A 33 -19.21 -12.79 -14.69
CA TYR A 33 -17.89 -13.23 -14.23
C TYR A 33 -16.90 -13.50 -15.37
N VAL A 34 -17.37 -13.39 -16.62
CA VAL A 34 -16.57 -13.59 -17.83
C VAL A 34 -16.41 -12.28 -18.62
N GLN A 35 -17.46 -11.47 -18.66
CA GLN A 35 -17.53 -10.29 -19.54
C GLN A 35 -17.83 -8.99 -18.80
N GLY A 36 -18.10 -9.07 -17.49
CA GLY A 36 -18.57 -7.96 -16.65
C GLY A 36 -17.60 -7.51 -15.56
N ARG A 37 -18.08 -6.60 -14.71
CA ARG A 37 -17.32 -6.04 -13.57
C ARG A 37 -16.93 -7.06 -12.50
N ARG A 38 -17.50 -8.27 -12.57
CA ARG A 38 -17.23 -9.39 -11.65
C ARG A 38 -16.25 -10.40 -12.26
N PHE A 39 -15.51 -10.02 -13.30
CA PHE A 39 -14.54 -10.86 -13.99
C PHE A 39 -13.67 -11.68 -13.02
N ASP A 40 -13.66 -13.00 -13.21
CA ASP A 40 -12.81 -13.94 -12.51
C ASP A 40 -12.13 -14.87 -13.51
N ALA A 41 -10.80 -14.91 -13.47
CA ALA A 41 -9.99 -15.71 -14.39
C ALA A 41 -10.15 -17.21 -14.15
N GLY A 42 -10.49 -17.63 -12.92
CA GLY A 42 -10.80 -19.02 -12.60
C GLY A 42 -12.11 -19.44 -13.26
N VAL A 43 -13.20 -18.70 -13.02
CA VAL A 43 -14.51 -18.92 -13.67
C VAL A 43 -14.37 -18.95 -15.20
N THR A 44 -13.62 -17.99 -15.76
CA THR A 44 -13.31 -17.92 -17.19
C THR A 44 -12.58 -19.17 -17.71
N GLY A 45 -11.58 -19.66 -16.97
CA GLY A 45 -10.84 -20.88 -17.32
C GLY A 45 -11.75 -22.12 -17.34
N THR A 46 -12.51 -22.34 -16.28
CA THR A 46 -13.47 -23.46 -16.17
C THR A 46 -14.53 -23.44 -17.29
N LEU A 47 -15.08 -22.26 -17.61
CA LEU A 47 -16.06 -22.15 -18.70
C LEU A 47 -15.46 -22.40 -20.08
N ARG A 48 -14.18 -22.07 -20.26
CA ARG A 48 -13.47 -22.43 -21.49
C ARG A 48 -13.34 -23.93 -21.64
N ASP A 49 -13.00 -24.60 -20.56
CA ASP A 49 -12.85 -26.05 -20.55
C ASP A 49 -14.23 -26.73 -20.74
N ALA A 50 -15.31 -26.12 -20.24
CA ALA A 50 -16.69 -26.56 -20.50
C ALA A 50 -17.09 -26.45 -21.98
N PHE A 51 -16.77 -25.34 -22.66
CA PHE A 51 -17.03 -25.19 -24.09
C PHE A 51 -16.19 -26.15 -24.94
N TYR A 52 -14.94 -26.39 -24.57
CA TYR A 52 -14.10 -27.40 -25.24
C TYR A 52 -14.66 -28.82 -25.07
N ALA A 53 -15.14 -29.18 -23.88
CA ALA A 53 -15.77 -30.47 -23.63
C ALA A 53 -17.06 -30.65 -24.45
N ALA A 54 -17.89 -29.60 -24.52
CA ALA A 54 -19.11 -29.60 -25.33
C ALA A 54 -18.80 -29.73 -26.84
N TYR A 55 -17.78 -29.01 -27.32
CA TYR A 55 -17.29 -29.13 -28.69
C TYR A 55 -16.80 -30.56 -29.02
N ALA A 56 -16.20 -31.25 -28.05
CA ALA A 56 -15.77 -32.64 -28.18
C ALA A 56 -16.90 -33.67 -28.03
N GLY A 57 -18.15 -33.24 -27.77
CA GLY A 57 -19.29 -34.12 -27.54
C GLY A 57 -19.34 -34.77 -26.15
N ASP A 58 -18.53 -34.32 -25.19
CA ASP A 58 -18.50 -34.83 -23.82
C ASP A 58 -19.37 -33.96 -22.90
N GLU A 59 -20.68 -34.26 -22.90
CA GLU A 59 -21.66 -33.53 -22.09
C GLU A 59 -21.42 -33.69 -20.58
N ALA A 60 -20.87 -34.83 -20.14
CA ALA A 60 -20.59 -35.09 -18.73
C ALA A 60 -19.43 -34.23 -18.22
N ALA A 61 -18.36 -34.12 -19.01
CA ALA A 61 -17.24 -33.23 -18.70
C ALA A 61 -17.66 -31.75 -18.75
N ALA A 62 -18.47 -31.36 -19.75
CA ALA A 62 -19.02 -30.00 -19.82
C ALA A 62 -19.85 -29.66 -18.57
N ALA A 63 -20.73 -30.56 -18.12
CA ALA A 63 -21.52 -30.37 -16.91
C ALA A 63 -20.65 -30.26 -15.64
N ALA A 64 -19.58 -31.05 -15.55
CA ALA A 64 -18.65 -31.01 -14.42
C ALA A 64 -17.89 -29.67 -14.35
N GLU A 65 -17.45 -29.12 -15.48
CA GLU A 65 -16.78 -27.83 -15.55
C GLU A 65 -17.72 -26.65 -15.22
N VAL A 66 -18.99 -26.71 -15.69
CA VAL A 66 -20.01 -25.73 -15.29
C VAL A 66 -20.26 -25.78 -13.79
N GLY A 67 -20.36 -26.97 -13.20
CA GLY A 67 -20.49 -27.13 -11.75
C GLY A 67 -19.30 -26.55 -10.96
N ARG A 68 -18.07 -26.70 -11.46
CA ARG A 68 -16.88 -26.07 -10.87
C ARG A 68 -16.93 -24.55 -10.97
N ALA A 69 -17.38 -24.01 -12.11
CA ALA A 69 -17.55 -22.57 -12.29
C ALA A 69 -18.59 -21.98 -11.31
N GLU A 70 -19.70 -22.67 -11.10
CA GLU A 70 -20.75 -22.26 -10.15
C GLU A 70 -20.29 -22.35 -8.70
N ALA A 71 -19.62 -23.45 -8.30
CA ALA A 71 -19.04 -23.58 -6.97
C ALA A 71 -18.07 -22.44 -6.68
N ARG A 72 -17.25 -22.07 -7.68
CA ARG A 72 -16.35 -20.92 -7.59
C ARG A 72 -17.09 -19.60 -7.44
N VAL A 73 -18.21 -19.42 -8.14
CA VAL A 73 -19.07 -18.23 -7.96
C VAL A 73 -19.71 -18.23 -6.58
N ALA A 74 -20.17 -19.37 -6.06
CA ALA A 74 -20.71 -19.48 -4.72
C ALA A 74 -19.66 -19.07 -3.67
N GLU A 75 -18.41 -19.51 -3.79
CA GLU A 75 -17.31 -19.02 -2.94
C GLU A 75 -17.14 -17.49 -3.04
N LEU A 76 -17.23 -16.93 -4.24
CA LEU A 76 -17.13 -15.47 -4.46
C LEU A 76 -18.31 -14.70 -3.88
N VAL A 77 -19.51 -15.31 -3.81
CA VAL A 77 -20.75 -14.72 -3.27
C VAL A 77 -20.83 -14.87 -1.74
N VAL A 78 -20.38 -15.99 -1.17
CA VAL A 78 -20.29 -16.21 0.28
C VAL A 78 -19.29 -15.23 0.92
N VAL A 79 -18.21 -14.89 0.21
CA VAL A 79 -17.27 -13.84 0.60
C VAL A 79 -17.84 -12.42 0.43
N ALA A 80 -19.06 -12.27 -0.11
CA ALA A 80 -19.70 -10.98 -0.42
C ALA A 80 -21.04 -10.77 0.34
N ALA A 81 -21.11 -11.21 1.60
CA ALA A 81 -22.24 -10.93 2.50
C ALA A 81 -22.52 -9.41 2.63
N PRO A 82 -23.78 -9.01 2.93
CA PRO A 82 -24.22 -7.62 2.88
C PRO A 82 -23.56 -6.80 4.00
N GLY A 83 -22.46 -6.16 3.63
CA GLY A 83 -21.55 -5.36 4.45
C GLY A 83 -20.29 -5.02 3.64
N ASP A 84 -19.90 -5.91 2.72
CA ASP A 84 -18.77 -5.76 1.80
C ASP A 84 -19.15 -5.14 0.46
N ALA A 85 -19.74 -3.94 0.49
CA ALA A 85 -19.79 -3.11 -0.71
C ALA A 85 -18.33 -2.82 -1.12
N ARG A 86 -17.79 -3.57 -2.10
CA ARG A 86 -16.46 -3.32 -2.68
C ARG A 86 -16.38 -1.82 -3.01
N PRO A 87 -15.59 -1.02 -2.28
CA PRO A 87 -15.36 0.33 -2.72
C PRO A 87 -14.71 0.22 -4.09
N SER A 88 -15.10 1.08 -5.03
CA SER A 88 -14.44 1.09 -6.33
C SER A 88 -12.94 1.15 -6.07
N SER A 89 -12.16 0.30 -6.73
CA SER A 89 -10.71 0.22 -6.53
C SER A 89 -10.04 1.60 -6.68
N VAL A 90 -10.68 2.51 -7.42
CA VAL A 90 -10.34 3.94 -7.53
C VAL A 90 -10.56 4.71 -6.21
N LYS A 91 -11.72 4.60 -5.55
CA LYS A 91 -11.98 5.25 -4.25
C LYS A 91 -11.03 4.73 -3.18
N ALA A 92 -10.85 3.41 -3.11
CA ALA A 92 -9.96 2.78 -2.14
C ALA A 92 -8.49 3.21 -2.34
N ARG A 93 -8.01 3.26 -3.59
CA ARG A 93 -6.66 3.78 -3.91
C ARG A 93 -6.53 5.28 -3.64
N THR A 94 -7.61 6.05 -3.80
CA THR A 94 -7.62 7.48 -3.46
C THR A 94 -7.50 7.69 -1.96
N VAL A 95 -8.18 6.87 -1.15
CA VAL A 95 -8.03 6.89 0.31
C VAL A 95 -6.59 6.58 0.71
N LEU A 96 -5.99 5.49 0.20
CA LEU A 96 -4.58 5.16 0.51
C LEU A 96 -3.58 6.22 0.00
N ARG A 97 -3.89 6.91 -1.09
CA ARG A 97 -3.09 8.06 -1.57
C ARG A 97 -3.14 9.26 -0.64
N ARG A 98 -4.28 9.49 0.02
CA ARG A 98 -4.41 10.51 1.08
C ARG A 98 -3.74 10.05 2.37
N GLY A 99 -3.78 8.75 2.62
CA GLY A 99 -3.25 8.09 3.81
C GLY A 99 -4.36 7.76 4.81
N LEU A 100 -4.25 6.60 5.43
CA LEU A 100 -5.02 6.17 6.61
C LEU A 100 -4.32 6.69 7.86
N ARG A 101 -5.10 7.01 8.88
CA ARG A 101 -4.64 7.55 10.18
C ARG A 101 -5.44 6.92 11.29
N GLY A 102 -4.82 6.83 12.44
CA GLY A 102 -5.53 6.52 13.67
C GLY A 102 -4.65 6.75 14.88
N ARG A 103 -5.22 6.43 16.03
CA ARG A 103 -4.52 6.43 17.31
C ARG A 103 -4.92 5.20 18.11
N VAL A 104 -3.93 4.50 18.62
CA VAL A 104 -4.12 3.42 19.59
C VAL A 104 -3.94 3.98 21.01
N ALA A 105 -4.75 3.48 21.95
CA ALA A 105 -4.66 3.90 23.34
C ALA A 105 -3.34 3.47 24.03
N GLY A 106 -2.99 4.15 25.12
CA GLY A 106 -1.90 3.75 26.03
C GLY A 106 -0.55 4.43 25.80
N GLY A 107 -0.51 5.68 25.35
CA GLY A 107 0.76 6.40 25.12
C GLY A 107 1.76 6.30 26.28
N ASP A 108 3.04 6.34 25.96
CA ASP A 108 4.18 6.14 26.88
C ASP A 108 4.26 7.07 28.11
N GLY A 109 3.42 8.11 28.20
CA GLY A 109 3.41 9.10 29.29
C GLY A 109 4.72 9.89 29.45
N SER A 110 5.73 9.61 28.64
CA SER A 110 7.13 9.99 28.86
C SER A 110 7.42 11.47 28.56
N GLY A 111 6.43 12.18 28.01
CA GLY A 111 6.56 13.56 27.52
C GLY A 111 7.40 13.70 26.25
N ARG A 112 8.37 12.82 26.01
CA ARG A 112 9.25 12.81 24.83
C ARG A 112 8.62 12.00 23.69
N LEU A 113 8.31 12.68 22.59
CA LEU A 113 7.69 12.01 21.46
C LEU A 113 8.74 11.28 20.62
N VAL A 114 8.66 9.96 20.59
CA VAL A 114 9.45 9.12 19.68
C VAL A 114 8.54 8.65 18.55
N ALA A 115 9.01 8.73 17.32
CA ALA A 115 8.31 8.26 16.14
C ALA A 115 9.25 7.43 15.27
N ALA A 116 8.72 6.44 14.55
CA ALA A 116 9.46 5.69 13.55
C ALA A 116 8.77 5.83 12.18
N THR A 117 9.56 5.80 11.12
CA THR A 117 9.08 5.93 9.74
C THR A 117 9.76 4.93 8.83
N ASP A 118 9.04 4.38 7.86
CA ASP A 118 9.58 3.41 6.90
C ASP A 118 8.82 3.47 5.56
N ALA A 119 9.39 2.88 4.52
CA ALA A 119 8.77 2.71 3.22
C ALA A 119 9.03 1.35 2.54
N ALA A 120 7.94 0.81 1.98
CA ALA A 120 7.97 -0.44 1.23
C ALA A 120 7.73 -0.19 -0.26
N ALA A 121 8.69 -0.55 -1.11
CA ALA A 121 8.60 -0.36 -2.55
C ALA A 121 8.60 -1.70 -3.31
N LYS A 122 7.73 -1.83 -4.32
CA LYS A 122 7.69 -3.00 -5.21
C LYS A 122 7.70 -2.56 -6.66
N ARG A 123 8.79 -2.90 -7.34
CA ARG A 123 8.90 -2.74 -8.79
C ARG A 123 7.97 -3.74 -9.49
N ARG A 124 7.13 -3.26 -10.39
CA ARG A 124 6.26 -4.13 -11.20
C ARG A 124 6.91 -4.41 -12.53
N ARG A 125 6.94 -5.69 -12.92
CA ARG A 125 7.49 -6.15 -14.22
C ARG A 125 6.78 -5.49 -15.41
N SER A 126 5.50 -5.15 -15.27
CA SER A 126 4.75 -4.43 -16.30
C SER A 126 4.94 -2.92 -16.18
N ARG A 127 5.62 -2.31 -17.17
CA ARG A 127 5.76 -0.85 -17.30
C ARG A 127 4.42 -0.09 -17.33
N ARG A 128 3.31 -0.77 -17.65
CA ARG A 128 1.96 -0.19 -17.70
C ARG A 128 1.28 -0.09 -16.33
N LYS A 129 1.72 -0.86 -15.33
CA LYS A 129 1.06 -0.93 -14.02
C LYS A 129 1.69 -0.01 -12.95
N GLY A 130 2.78 0.68 -13.30
CA GLY A 130 3.53 1.56 -12.39
C GLY A 130 4.19 0.81 -11.24
N ASP A 131 5.17 1.43 -10.60
CA ASP A 131 5.78 0.89 -9.39
C ASP A 131 5.00 1.34 -8.16
N VAL A 132 4.85 0.44 -7.19
CA VAL A 132 4.00 0.66 -6.02
C VAL A 132 4.89 0.98 -4.83
N VAL A 133 4.64 2.12 -4.19
CA VAL A 133 5.37 2.54 -2.99
C VAL A 133 4.35 2.81 -1.89
N GLY A 134 4.51 2.12 -0.77
CA GLY A 134 3.83 2.42 0.49
C GLY A 134 4.80 3.05 1.48
N TRP A 135 4.29 3.83 2.41
CA TRP A 135 5.05 4.46 3.50
C TRP A 135 4.20 4.51 4.76
N GLY A 136 4.84 4.45 5.92
CA GLY A 136 4.18 4.37 7.22
C GLY A 136 4.92 5.12 8.30
N TYR A 137 4.20 5.55 9.34
CA TYR A 137 4.79 6.00 10.60
C TYR A 137 3.97 5.49 11.78
N ILE A 138 4.64 5.43 12.93
CA ILE A 138 4.02 5.23 14.23
C ILE A 138 4.74 6.06 15.30
N THR A 139 4.04 6.48 16.34
CA THR A 139 4.63 7.14 17.52
C THR A 139 4.49 6.30 18.77
N GLY A 140 5.40 6.47 19.74
CA GLY A 140 5.30 5.86 21.06
C GLY A 140 4.03 6.27 21.84
N ARG A 141 3.40 7.39 21.45
CA ARG A 141 2.10 7.82 22.00
C ARG A 141 0.90 7.09 21.38
N GLY A 142 1.11 6.38 20.27
CA GLY A 142 0.10 5.60 19.60
C GLY A 142 -0.49 6.21 18.34
N ASP A 143 -0.03 7.39 17.91
CA ASP A 143 -0.41 7.97 16.62
C ASP A 143 0.22 7.16 15.50
N TRP A 144 -0.56 6.81 14.49
CA TRP A 144 -0.07 6.08 13.34
C TRP A 144 -0.64 6.60 12.03
N GLY A 145 0.09 6.38 10.95
CA GLY A 145 -0.39 6.65 9.62
C GLY A 145 0.28 5.76 8.58
N CYS A 146 -0.48 5.36 7.57
CA CYS A 146 0.07 4.65 6.42
C CYS A 146 -0.54 5.16 5.12
N GLY A 147 0.23 5.20 4.05
CA GLY A 147 -0.24 5.66 2.76
C GLY A 147 0.66 5.18 1.65
N GLY A 148 0.38 5.59 0.43
CA GLY A 148 1.25 5.26 -0.67
C GLY A 148 0.78 5.78 -2.01
N THR A 149 1.53 5.48 -3.05
CA THR A 149 1.10 5.77 -4.41
C THR A 149 1.62 4.73 -5.39
N ILE A 150 1.11 4.84 -6.61
CA ILE A 150 1.60 4.11 -7.76
C ILE A 150 2.21 5.14 -8.69
N PHE A 151 3.50 4.98 -8.94
CA PHE A 151 4.26 5.87 -9.81
C PHE A 151 4.40 5.27 -11.20
N ASP A 152 3.99 6.00 -12.21
CA ASP A 152 4.08 5.62 -13.61
C ASP A 152 4.80 6.69 -14.45
N GLY A 153 5.11 6.33 -15.69
CA GLY A 153 5.71 7.25 -16.66
C GLY A 153 7.08 7.80 -16.26
N VAL A 154 7.34 9.05 -16.67
CA VAL A 154 8.61 9.77 -16.45
C VAL A 154 8.82 10.23 -15.01
N LEU A 155 7.76 10.27 -14.22
CA LEU A 155 7.80 10.66 -12.80
C LEU A 155 8.03 9.47 -11.87
N ASN A 156 8.32 8.28 -12.43
CA ASN A 156 8.53 7.09 -11.64
C ASN A 156 9.93 7.09 -10.99
N PRO A 157 10.01 7.24 -9.66
CA PRO A 157 11.29 7.34 -8.94
C PRO A 157 12.12 6.06 -9.08
N HIS A 158 11.52 4.90 -9.34
CA HIS A 158 12.28 3.67 -9.58
C HIS A 158 13.08 3.68 -10.89
N ARG A 159 12.73 4.54 -11.86
CA ARG A 159 13.56 4.69 -13.08
C ARG A 159 14.92 5.32 -12.78
N THR A 160 15.00 6.11 -11.71
CA THR A 160 16.22 6.77 -11.25
C THR A 160 16.77 6.11 -9.97
N GLY A 161 16.29 4.92 -9.61
CA GLY A 161 16.71 4.23 -8.38
C GLY A 161 16.18 4.84 -7.06
N LEU A 162 15.36 5.90 -7.14
CA LEU A 162 14.84 6.66 -5.99
C LEU A 162 13.61 6.05 -5.31
N GLY A 163 13.12 4.88 -5.74
CA GLY A 163 11.82 4.34 -5.30
C GLY A 163 11.66 4.25 -3.79
N SER A 164 12.58 3.55 -3.13
CA SER A 164 12.60 3.40 -1.68
C SER A 164 12.91 4.72 -0.99
N LEU A 165 13.99 5.43 -1.37
CA LEU A 165 14.37 6.73 -0.79
C LEU A 165 13.24 7.76 -0.84
N SER A 166 12.52 7.86 -1.95
CA SER A 166 11.38 8.79 -2.04
C SER A 166 10.22 8.35 -1.15
N GLY A 167 10.02 7.04 -0.95
CA GLY A 167 9.08 6.50 0.01
C GLY A 167 9.44 6.91 1.43
N GLU A 168 10.70 6.72 1.84
CA GLU A 168 11.18 7.04 3.20
C GLU A 168 10.93 8.51 3.54
N LEU A 169 11.34 9.40 2.64
CA LEU A 169 11.15 10.83 2.84
C LEU A 169 9.65 11.19 2.85
N ARG A 170 8.81 10.48 2.09
CA ARG A 170 7.34 10.67 2.14
C ARG A 170 6.74 10.19 3.46
N ALA A 171 7.31 9.16 4.08
CA ALA A 171 6.92 8.71 5.42
C ALA A 171 7.15 9.83 6.45
N VAL A 172 8.34 10.45 6.43
CA VAL A 172 8.67 11.59 7.31
C VAL A 172 7.77 12.80 7.02
N HIS A 173 7.56 13.15 5.74
CA HIS A 173 6.63 14.23 5.40
C HIS A 173 5.21 13.96 5.93
N MET A 174 4.76 12.72 5.86
CA MET A 174 3.45 12.34 6.37
C MET A 174 3.35 12.55 7.89
N LEU A 175 4.34 12.02 8.64
CA LEU A 175 4.46 12.22 10.08
C LEU A 175 4.45 13.70 10.47
N LEU A 176 5.29 14.53 9.84
CA LEU A 176 5.42 15.94 10.19
C LEU A 176 4.20 16.78 9.80
N VAL A 177 3.44 16.38 8.77
CA VAL A 177 2.16 17.05 8.46
C VAL A 177 1.15 16.79 9.55
N ASP A 178 1.02 15.54 9.97
CA ASP A 178 0.01 15.13 10.94
C ASP A 178 0.34 15.63 12.36
N LEU A 179 1.63 15.71 12.68
CA LEU A 179 2.13 16.10 14.00
C LEU A 179 2.82 17.47 13.97
N SER A 180 2.39 18.37 13.08
CA SER A 180 2.98 19.71 12.93
C SER A 180 2.87 20.58 14.19
N ALA A 181 1.91 20.30 15.07
CA ALA A 181 1.74 20.95 16.37
C ALA A 181 2.44 20.20 17.52
N ALA A 182 3.05 19.05 17.25
CA ALA A 182 3.82 18.33 18.27
C ALA A 182 5.11 19.09 18.58
N GLY A 183 5.50 19.08 19.85
CA GLY A 183 6.77 19.66 20.31
C GLY A 183 7.99 18.83 19.89
N PRO A 184 9.09 18.90 20.65
CA PRO A 184 10.31 18.13 20.38
C PRO A 184 10.03 16.64 20.12
N MET A 185 10.62 16.12 19.04
CA MET A 185 10.37 14.76 18.57
C MET A 185 11.67 14.09 18.12
N THR A 186 11.86 12.83 18.51
CA THR A 186 12.89 11.96 17.94
C THR A 186 12.27 11.08 16.86
N VAL A 187 12.80 11.16 15.64
CA VAL A 187 12.34 10.37 14.49
C VAL A 187 13.39 9.31 14.16
N LEU A 188 12.99 8.06 14.30
CA LEU A 188 13.76 6.88 13.95
C LEU A 188 13.59 6.61 12.45
N VAL A 189 14.72 6.50 11.75
CA VAL A 189 14.79 6.27 10.30
C VAL A 189 15.84 5.22 10.04
N ASP A 190 15.52 4.19 9.26
CA ASP A 190 16.45 3.10 8.95
C ASP A 190 17.28 3.34 7.67
N SER A 191 16.78 4.22 6.80
CA SER A 191 17.44 4.62 5.57
C SER A 191 18.49 5.71 5.80
N THR A 192 19.77 5.33 5.72
CA THR A 192 20.91 6.26 5.78
C THR A 192 20.85 7.32 4.68
N GLY A 193 20.34 6.96 3.49
CA GLY A 193 20.11 7.90 2.40
C GLY A 193 19.09 8.98 2.76
N ALA A 194 17.96 8.59 3.35
CA ALA A 194 16.95 9.54 3.82
C ALA A 194 17.51 10.43 4.93
N LEU A 195 18.20 9.83 5.89
CA LEU A 195 18.85 10.53 7.00
C LEU A 195 19.85 11.59 6.54
N GLY A 196 20.62 11.30 5.48
CA GLY A 196 21.53 12.26 4.86
C GLY A 196 20.82 13.52 4.36
N TYR A 197 19.70 13.38 3.65
CA TYR A 197 18.90 14.53 3.20
C TYR A 197 18.26 15.29 4.36
N LEU A 198 17.68 14.58 5.34
CA LEU A 198 17.03 15.19 6.50
C LEU A 198 18.02 16.06 7.29
N ARG A 199 19.25 15.59 7.52
CA ARG A 199 20.31 16.35 8.20
C ARG A 199 20.73 17.59 7.41
N ARG A 200 20.92 17.47 6.10
CA ARG A 200 21.26 18.62 5.23
C ARG A 200 20.16 19.67 5.22
N TRP A 201 18.90 19.25 5.14
CA TRP A 201 17.76 20.17 5.22
C TRP A 201 17.65 20.83 6.59
N GLN A 202 17.93 20.10 7.67
CA GLN A 202 17.98 20.67 9.02
C GLN A 202 19.10 21.70 9.17
N ALA A 203 20.21 21.54 8.44
CA ALA A 203 21.27 22.55 8.32
C ALA A 203 20.93 23.72 7.37
N GLY A 204 19.73 23.76 6.80
CA GLY A 204 19.27 24.83 5.91
C GLY A 204 19.51 24.61 4.42
N GLU A 205 20.13 23.49 4.01
CA GLU A 205 20.41 23.16 2.60
C GLU A 205 19.16 22.68 1.83
N THR A 206 18.05 23.41 1.91
CA THR A 206 16.73 23.02 1.35
C THR A 206 16.69 22.86 -0.16
N GLY A 207 17.67 23.40 -0.90
CA GLY A 207 17.81 23.23 -2.34
C GLY A 207 18.32 21.86 -2.78
N VAL A 208 18.89 21.09 -1.85
CA VAL A 208 19.48 19.77 -2.14
C VAL A 208 18.37 18.73 -2.25
N MET A 209 18.18 18.15 -3.42
CA MET A 209 17.13 17.15 -3.67
C MET A 209 17.74 15.81 -4.10
N PRO A 210 17.02 14.68 -3.92
CA PRO A 210 17.41 13.41 -4.51
C PRO A 210 17.61 13.51 -6.02
N GLU A 211 18.69 12.92 -6.52
CA GLU A 211 19.05 13.00 -7.94
C GLU A 211 17.95 12.42 -8.83
N GLY A 212 17.45 13.22 -9.78
CA GLY A 212 16.32 12.85 -10.63
C GLY A 212 14.95 13.16 -10.02
N TYR A 213 14.88 13.74 -8.82
CA TYR A 213 13.61 14.23 -8.27
C TYR A 213 13.13 15.49 -8.99
N SER A 214 11.93 15.43 -9.56
CA SER A 214 11.34 16.56 -10.27
C SER A 214 10.80 17.63 -9.31
N THR A 215 11.49 18.78 -9.29
CA THR A 215 11.09 20.01 -8.56
C THR A 215 10.04 20.84 -9.31
N ARG A 216 9.61 20.39 -10.50
CA ARG A 216 8.61 21.09 -11.33
C ARG A 216 7.33 21.33 -10.53
N ARG A 217 6.84 22.58 -10.60
CA ARG A 217 5.59 23.02 -9.99
C ARG A 217 4.43 22.12 -10.44
N ARG A 218 3.61 21.68 -9.49
CA ARG A 218 2.46 20.82 -9.74
C ARG A 218 1.25 21.66 -10.15
N THR A 219 0.47 21.17 -11.10
CA THR A 219 -0.78 21.79 -11.54
C THR A 219 -1.87 21.46 -10.51
N GLY A 220 -2.41 22.48 -9.84
CA GLY A 220 -3.43 22.34 -8.79
C GLY A 220 -3.82 23.69 -8.18
N SER A 221 -5.05 23.77 -7.65
CA SER A 221 -5.57 24.96 -6.96
C SER A 221 -5.03 25.02 -5.52
N GLY A 222 -4.32 26.11 -5.17
CA GLY A 222 -3.69 26.37 -3.86
C GLY A 222 -2.15 26.46 -3.91
N SER A 223 -1.55 27.47 -3.27
CA SER A 223 -0.10 27.75 -3.29
C SER A 223 0.76 26.60 -2.72
N THR A 224 0.33 25.97 -1.63
CA THR A 224 0.98 24.80 -0.99
C THR A 224 0.83 23.51 -1.79
N LYS A 225 -0.25 23.36 -2.58
CA LYS A 225 -0.46 22.20 -3.47
C LYS A 225 0.36 22.26 -4.75
N ARG A 226 0.97 23.42 -5.04
CA ARG A 226 1.85 23.61 -6.22
C ARG A 226 3.29 23.18 -5.97
N LYS A 227 3.76 23.09 -4.71
CA LYS A 227 5.11 22.63 -4.38
C LYS A 227 5.18 21.09 -4.32
N PRO A 228 6.21 20.45 -4.91
CA PRO A 228 6.44 19.01 -4.78
C PRO A 228 6.66 18.58 -3.32
N THR A 229 6.27 17.34 -2.98
CA THR A 229 6.30 16.82 -1.59
C THR A 229 7.65 16.96 -0.90
N LEU A 230 8.76 16.58 -1.55
CA LEU A 230 10.09 16.66 -0.91
C LEU A 230 10.59 18.10 -0.73
N VAL A 231 10.15 19.04 -1.59
CA VAL A 231 10.45 20.46 -1.40
C VAL A 231 9.76 20.98 -0.14
N ARG A 232 8.49 20.61 0.06
CA ARG A 232 7.75 20.94 1.28
C ARG A 232 8.38 20.31 2.51
N LEU A 233 8.82 19.06 2.42
CA LEU A 233 9.51 18.39 3.51
C LEU A 233 10.81 19.11 3.90
N ALA A 234 11.64 19.48 2.92
CA ALA A 234 12.88 20.20 3.18
C ALA A 234 12.62 21.51 3.94
N GLU A 235 11.62 22.28 3.52
CA GLU A 235 11.18 23.51 4.20
C GLU A 235 10.69 23.23 5.63
N MET A 236 9.89 22.19 5.84
CA MET A 236 9.39 21.79 7.16
C MET A 236 10.53 21.38 8.10
N VAL A 237 11.48 20.60 7.62
CA VAL A 237 12.64 20.13 8.40
C VAL A 237 13.55 21.30 8.77
N ALA A 238 13.85 22.20 7.82
CA ALA A 238 14.63 23.41 8.08
C ALA A 238 13.96 24.33 9.12
N ALA A 239 12.63 24.40 9.13
CA ALA A 239 11.86 25.18 10.10
C ALA A 239 11.72 24.49 11.48
N SER A 240 12.17 23.25 11.63
CA SER A 240 11.94 22.43 12.83
C SER A 240 13.25 21.98 13.48
N PRO A 241 14.03 22.90 14.08
CA PRO A 241 15.32 22.56 14.71
C PRO A 241 15.21 21.64 15.92
N HIS A 242 14.00 21.48 16.47
CA HIS A 242 13.70 20.60 17.60
C HIS A 242 13.49 19.12 17.21
N LEU A 243 13.53 18.80 15.92
CA LEU A 243 13.51 17.40 15.45
C LEU A 243 14.89 16.76 15.66
N ARG A 244 14.92 15.53 16.14
CA ARG A 244 16.13 14.73 16.22
C ARG A 244 15.97 13.49 15.35
N PHE A 245 16.80 13.35 14.31
CA PHE A 245 16.78 12.16 13.45
C PHE A 245 17.84 11.14 13.90
N VAL A 246 17.40 9.93 14.21
CA VAL A 246 18.27 8.84 14.71
C VAL A 246 18.20 7.67 13.74
N HIS A 247 19.38 7.12 13.41
CA HIS A 247 19.45 5.91 12.60
C HIS A 247 19.11 4.69 13.46
N VAL A 248 18.24 3.83 12.94
CA VAL A 248 18.02 2.48 13.47
C VAL A 248 18.40 1.47 12.41
N ALA A 249 19.08 0.39 12.79
CA ALA A 249 19.33 -0.67 11.82
C ALA A 249 18.00 -1.31 11.43
N GLY A 250 17.73 -1.41 10.13
CA GLY A 250 16.56 -2.14 9.62
C GLY A 250 16.62 -3.60 10.07
N HIS A 251 15.45 -4.18 10.37
CA HIS A 251 15.33 -5.55 10.89
C HIS A 251 16.12 -5.83 12.18
N SER A 252 16.44 -4.79 12.97
CA SER A 252 17.11 -4.95 14.27
C SER A 252 16.18 -5.46 15.37
N GLY A 253 14.88 -5.59 15.09
CA GLY A 253 13.87 -5.94 16.08
C GLY A 253 13.40 -4.74 16.92
N HIS A 254 13.75 -3.50 16.53
CA HIS A 254 13.24 -2.30 17.20
C HIS A 254 11.72 -2.17 16.96
N PRO A 255 10.86 -2.31 17.98
CA PRO A 255 9.42 -2.51 17.76
C PRO A 255 8.72 -1.39 16.98
N LEU A 256 9.07 -0.11 17.24
CA LEU A 256 8.49 0.99 16.46
C LEU A 256 8.92 0.98 14.99
N ASN A 257 10.14 0.53 14.68
CA ASN A 257 10.62 0.48 13.30
C ASN A 257 9.92 -0.66 12.55
N GLU A 258 9.83 -1.85 13.15
CA GLU A 258 9.10 -2.98 12.59
C GLU A 258 7.61 -2.67 12.36
N ALA A 259 7.01 -1.86 13.25
CA ALA A 259 5.66 -1.36 13.06
C ALA A 259 5.54 -0.44 11.84
N ALA A 260 6.49 0.49 11.67
CA ALA A 260 6.52 1.39 10.53
C ALA A 260 6.70 0.62 9.21
N ASP A 261 7.62 -0.37 9.15
CA ASP A 261 7.78 -1.28 8.00
C ASP A 261 6.47 -2.03 7.72
N SER A 262 5.86 -2.60 8.75
CA SER A 262 4.61 -3.36 8.63
C SER A 262 3.48 -2.49 8.06
N LEU A 263 3.35 -1.25 8.53
CA LEU A 263 2.38 -0.27 8.02
C LEU A 263 2.68 0.13 6.56
N ALA A 264 3.94 0.36 6.21
CA ALA A 264 4.35 0.70 4.86
C ALA A 264 4.09 -0.46 3.89
N SER A 265 4.47 -1.68 4.28
CA SER A 265 4.24 -2.93 3.56
C SER A 265 2.75 -3.22 3.38
N PHE A 266 1.95 -2.98 4.42
CA PHE A 266 0.49 -3.08 4.35
C PHE A 266 -0.09 -2.12 3.32
N ALA A 267 0.23 -0.81 3.41
CA ALA A 267 -0.27 0.19 2.46
C ALA A 267 0.13 -0.14 1.01
N ARG A 268 1.38 -0.60 0.80
CA ARG A 268 1.86 -1.08 -0.51
C ARG A 268 1.04 -2.26 -1.02
N LYS A 269 0.75 -3.26 -0.17
CA LYS A 269 -0.05 -4.45 -0.52
C LYS A 269 -1.49 -4.06 -0.89
N CYS A 270 -2.12 -3.15 -0.14
CA CYS A 270 -3.46 -2.65 -0.46
C CYS A 270 -3.49 -1.90 -1.80
N LEU A 271 -2.53 -1.01 -2.06
CA LEU A 271 -2.39 -0.33 -3.36
C LEU A 271 -2.14 -1.29 -4.51
N ALA A 272 -1.38 -2.35 -4.24
CA ALA A 272 -1.08 -3.41 -5.17
C ALA A 272 -2.28 -4.29 -5.54
N GLY A 273 -3.38 -4.19 -4.79
CA GLY A 273 -4.53 -5.11 -4.89
C GLY A 273 -4.22 -6.50 -4.32
N GLU A 274 -3.17 -6.63 -3.52
CA GLU A 274 -2.77 -7.88 -2.85
C GLU A 274 -3.58 -8.11 -1.55
N ARG A 275 -4.24 -7.06 -1.03
CA ARG A 275 -5.17 -7.11 0.09
C ARG A 275 -6.58 -6.73 -0.38
N ARG A 276 -7.57 -7.51 0.05
CA ARG A 276 -9.00 -7.23 -0.15
C ARG A 276 -9.52 -6.35 1.00
N GLY A 277 -10.76 -5.88 0.89
CA GLY A 277 -11.40 -5.02 1.89
C GLY A 277 -11.54 -3.56 1.45
N GLY A 278 -12.27 -2.79 2.26
CA GLY A 278 -12.47 -1.36 2.08
C GLY A 278 -11.68 -0.52 3.08
N PRO A 279 -11.79 0.82 3.00
CA PRO A 279 -11.12 1.74 3.92
C PRO A 279 -11.28 1.40 5.40
N ALA A 280 -12.49 1.06 5.86
CA ALA A 280 -12.74 0.73 7.26
C ALA A 280 -11.97 -0.52 7.71
N ALA A 281 -12.06 -1.62 6.96
CA ALA A 281 -11.32 -2.85 7.27
C ALA A 281 -9.79 -2.65 7.20
N TRP A 282 -9.32 -1.74 6.35
CA TRP A 282 -7.90 -1.41 6.29
C TRP A 282 -7.43 -0.54 7.45
N GLU A 283 -8.28 0.36 7.91
CA GLU A 283 -8.03 1.20 9.07
C GLU A 283 -7.98 0.36 10.35
N GLU A 284 -8.94 -0.55 10.53
CA GLU A 284 -8.96 -1.54 11.61
C GLU A 284 -7.68 -2.38 11.61
N HIS A 285 -7.33 -2.99 10.47
CA HIS A 285 -6.11 -3.80 10.38
C HIS A 285 -4.82 -3.00 10.65
N ALA A 286 -4.74 -1.76 10.19
CA ALA A 286 -3.60 -0.89 10.47
C ALA A 286 -3.52 -0.52 11.96
N SER A 287 -4.66 -0.32 12.61
CA SER A 287 -4.75 -0.09 14.05
C SER A 287 -4.31 -1.32 14.85
N ASP A 288 -4.72 -2.52 14.45
CA ASP A 288 -4.31 -3.77 15.12
C ASP A 288 -2.80 -4.00 15.00
N LEU A 289 -2.22 -3.74 13.83
CA LEU A 289 -0.77 -3.78 13.64
C LEU A 289 -0.07 -2.79 14.57
N ALA A 290 -0.54 -1.53 14.60
CA ALA A 290 0.04 -0.51 15.47
C ALA A 290 -0.03 -0.91 16.94
N ASP A 291 -1.18 -1.41 17.40
CA ASP A 291 -1.38 -1.83 18.78
C ASP A 291 -0.47 -2.99 19.20
N ALA A 292 -0.34 -4.02 18.36
CA ALA A 292 0.51 -5.17 18.63
C ALA A 292 1.98 -4.78 18.85
N PHE A 293 2.53 -3.92 17.96
CA PHE A 293 3.92 -3.47 18.10
C PHE A 293 4.12 -2.49 19.24
N LEU A 294 3.13 -1.62 19.53
CA LEU A 294 3.21 -0.70 20.66
C LEU A 294 3.21 -1.44 22.00
N ARG A 295 2.44 -2.53 22.12
CA ARG A 295 2.51 -3.40 23.31
C ARG A 295 3.93 -3.95 23.49
N SER A 296 4.52 -4.51 22.44
CA SER A 296 5.90 -5.00 22.48
C SER A 296 6.93 -3.90 22.81
N TRP A 297 6.77 -2.70 22.27
CA TRP A 297 7.64 -1.56 22.56
C TRP A 297 7.58 -1.13 24.04
N ARG A 298 6.38 -1.13 24.62
CA ARG A 298 6.16 -0.79 26.03
C ARG A 298 6.72 -1.86 26.97
N GLU A 299 6.57 -3.13 26.62
CA GLU A 299 7.16 -4.26 27.36
C GLU A 299 8.70 -4.16 27.41
N GLN A 300 9.32 -3.58 26.38
CA GLN A 300 10.76 -3.33 26.33
C GLN A 300 11.19 -2.02 27.04
N GLY A 301 10.28 -1.31 27.69
CA GLY A 301 10.56 -0.06 28.40
C GLY A 301 10.72 1.17 27.51
N GLY A 302 10.25 1.12 26.26
CA GLY A 302 10.30 2.23 25.32
C GLY A 302 11.72 2.65 24.91
N PRO A 303 12.58 1.72 24.44
CA PRO A 303 13.98 2.01 24.16
C PRO A 303 14.12 3.11 23.11
N ILE A 304 15.01 4.06 23.36
CA ILE A 304 15.44 5.07 22.39
C ILE A 304 16.88 4.77 22.02
N PRO A 305 17.19 4.52 20.74
CA PRO A 305 18.57 4.30 20.32
C PRO A 305 19.42 5.55 20.59
N GLU A 306 20.61 5.34 21.15
CA GLU A 306 21.63 6.39 21.23
C GLU A 306 22.03 6.84 19.81
N PRO A 307 22.33 8.13 19.60
CA PRO A 307 22.48 8.70 18.26
C PRO A 307 23.70 8.15 17.49
N ASN A 308 24.57 7.39 18.15
CA ASN A 308 25.72 6.71 17.57
C ASN A 308 25.80 5.29 18.13
N GLY A 309 25.63 4.27 17.28
CA GLY A 309 25.81 2.86 17.64
C GLY A 309 27.26 2.47 17.93
N HIS A 310 27.96 3.20 18.80
CA HIS A 310 29.17 2.68 19.41
C HIS A 310 28.76 1.77 20.56
N ARG A 311 28.85 0.46 20.32
CA ARG A 311 29.03 -0.49 21.41
C ARG A 311 30.27 -0.07 22.19
N SER A 312 30.10 0.39 23.42
CA SER A 312 31.18 0.34 24.39
C SER A 312 31.62 -1.12 24.51
N PRO A 313 32.91 -1.46 24.36
CA PRO A 313 33.38 -2.79 24.69
C PRO A 313 33.15 -2.98 26.20
N SER A 314 32.42 -4.02 26.57
CA SER A 314 32.32 -4.48 27.96
C SER A 314 33.74 -4.74 28.48
N ARG A 315 34.06 -4.11 29.60
CA ARG A 315 35.18 -4.52 30.45
C ARG A 315 34.76 -5.70 31.31
#